data_AF-G1Q333-F1
#
_entry.id   AF-G1Q333-F1
#
_cell.length_a   1.000
_cell.length_b   1.000
_cell.length_c   1.000
_cell.angle_alpha   90.00
_cell.angle_beta   90.00
_cell.angle_gamma   90.00
#
_symmetry.space_group_name_H-M   'P 1'
#
loop_
_entity.id
_entity.type
_entity.pdbx_description
1 polymer ?
#
loop_
_entity_poly.entity_id
_entity_poly.type
_entity_poly.pdbx_seq_one_letter_code
_entity_poly.pdbx_strand_id
1 'polypeptide(L)' 'MNLLMLTFILCGLLTPVTKAGWGVKQCWKNNVGHCRRRCLQNERYKILCMNKQNCCIPI' A
#
# COMPACT_ATOMS: atom_id res chain seq x y z
N MET A 1 8.61 -14.28 36.61
CA MET A 1 7.97 -14.35 35.28
C MET A 1 8.95 -13.80 34.27
N ASN A 2 9.51 -14.71 33.45
CA ASN A 2 10.72 -14.50 32.66
C ASN A 2 10.57 -13.40 31.60
N LEU A 3 11.58 -12.53 31.51
CA LEU A 3 11.73 -11.46 30.51
C LEU A 3 11.45 -11.95 29.07
N LEU A 4 11.84 -13.21 28.81
CA LEU A 4 11.61 -13.93 27.55
C LEU A 4 10.12 -13.97 27.14
N MET A 5 9.21 -14.23 28.07
CA MET A 5 7.77 -14.30 27.77
C MET A 5 7.23 -12.94 27.34
N LEU A 6 7.73 -11.87 27.94
CA LEU A 6 7.35 -10.49 27.65
C LEU A 6 7.81 -10.09 26.24
N THR A 7 9.03 -10.48 25.83
CA THR A 7 9.55 -10.22 24.49
C THR A 7 8.76 -10.94 23.40
N PHE A 8 8.31 -12.18 23.64
CA PHE A 8 7.50 -12.90 22.65
C PHE A 8 6.11 -12.27 22.45
N ILE A 9 5.49 -11.78 23.53
CA ILE A 9 4.18 -11.10 23.47
C ILE A 9 4.30 -9.77 22.70
N LEU A 10 5.32 -8.96 22.98
CA LEU A 10 5.56 -7.72 22.21
C LEU A 10 5.84 -8.01 20.73
N CYS A 11 6.65 -9.01 20.41
CA CYS A 11 6.92 -9.38 19.01
C CYS A 11 5.67 -9.90 18.29
N GLY A 12 4.79 -10.63 18.97
CA GLY A 12 3.49 -11.05 18.43
C GLY A 12 2.56 -9.87 18.18
N LEU A 13 2.50 -8.91 19.11
CA LEU A 13 1.69 -7.69 19.00
C LEU A 13 2.21 -6.71 17.92
N LEU A 14 3.52 -6.70 17.70
CA LEU A 14 4.21 -5.86 16.71
C LEU A 14 4.28 -6.51 15.33
N THR A 15 3.79 -7.74 15.14
CA THR A 15 3.66 -8.27 13.78
C THR A 15 2.79 -7.29 12.99
N PRO A 16 3.34 -6.63 11.94
CA PRO A 16 2.58 -5.66 11.20
C PRO A 16 1.47 -6.43 10.48
N VAL A 17 0.25 -6.39 11.02
CA VAL A 17 -0.97 -6.86 10.34
C VAL A 17 -1.24 -6.05 9.07
N THR A 18 -0.44 -5.01 8.83
CA THR A 18 -0.34 -4.38 7.54
C THR A 18 0.58 -5.21 6.64
N LYS A 19 -0.02 -6.15 5.91
CA LYS A 19 0.37 -6.37 4.50
C LYS A 19 0.13 -5.06 3.72
N ALA A 20 0.74 -3.95 4.13
CA ALA A 20 0.87 -2.76 3.33
C ALA A 20 1.93 -3.11 2.30
N GLY A 21 1.49 -3.90 1.30
CA GLY A 21 2.33 -4.46 0.27
C GLY A 21 3.31 -3.42 -0.22
N TRP A 22 4.59 -3.73 -0.09
CA TRP A 22 5.71 -3.06 -0.74
C TRP A 22 5.70 -3.29 -2.26
N GLY A 23 4.52 -3.14 -2.86
CA GLY A 23 4.32 -3.12 -4.29
C GLY A 23 3.43 -1.94 -4.55
N VAL A 24 3.88 -1.02 -5.39
CA VAL A 24 3.01 0.02 -5.97
C VAL A 24 1.77 -0.73 -6.47
N LYS A 25 0.61 -0.54 -5.80
CA LYS A 25 -0.62 -1.21 -6.24
C LYS A 25 -0.88 -0.73 -7.65
N GLN A 26 -0.63 -1.61 -8.61
CA GLN A 26 -1.03 -1.39 -9.97
C GLN A 26 -2.55 -1.34 -9.99
N CYS A 27 -3.07 -0.48 -10.82
CA CYS A 27 -4.49 -0.25 -10.97
C CYS A 27 -4.81 -0.18 -12.45
N TRP A 28 -6.10 -0.16 -12.76
CA TRP A 28 -6.60 -0.18 -14.13
C TRP A 28 -6.41 -1.51 -14.87
N LYS A 29 -7.12 -1.65 -16.00
CA LYS A 29 -7.05 -2.84 -16.86
C LYS A 29 -5.59 -3.07 -17.29
N ASN A 30 -5.12 -4.31 -17.18
CA ASN A 30 -3.76 -4.73 -17.50
C ASN A 30 -2.63 -4.07 -16.68
N ASN A 31 -2.92 -3.58 -15.47
CA ASN A 31 -1.89 -3.00 -14.59
C ASN A 31 -1.13 -1.79 -15.19
N VAL A 32 -1.75 -1.09 -16.14
CA VAL A 32 -1.16 0.07 -16.81
C VAL A 32 -1.08 1.29 -15.89
N GLY A 33 -1.95 1.35 -14.88
CA GLY A 33 -1.99 2.45 -13.93
C GLY A 33 -1.22 2.17 -12.64
N HIS A 34 -0.81 3.24 -11.97
CA HIS A 34 -0.21 3.21 -10.65
C HIS A 34 -1.05 4.00 -9.65
N CYS A 35 -1.27 3.45 -8.46
CA CYS A 35 -1.88 4.20 -7.36
C CYS A 35 -0.88 5.22 -6.79
N ARG A 36 -1.23 6.50 -6.83
CA ARG A 36 -0.45 7.62 -6.28
C ARG A 36 -1.34 8.58 -5.51
N ARG A 37 -0.81 9.40 -4.60
CA ARG A 37 -1.59 10.47 -3.95
C ARG A 37 -2.00 11.59 -4.92
N ARG A 38 -1.13 11.91 -5.87
CA ARG A 38 -1.39 12.82 -7.00
C ARG A 38 -0.78 12.20 -8.26
N CYS A 39 -1.46 12.36 -9.40
CA CYS A 39 -0.93 11.94 -10.68
C CYS A 39 0.15 12.91 -11.15
N LEU A 40 1.09 12.39 -11.94
CA LEU A 40 2.09 13.21 -12.63
C LEU A 40 1.43 14.02 -13.75
N GLN A 41 2.12 15.05 -14.25
CA GLN A 41 1.63 15.88 -15.36
C GLN A 41 1.36 15.07 -16.64
N ASN A 42 2.12 13.98 -16.84
CA ASN A 42 2.00 13.10 -18.00
C ASN A 42 1.11 11.87 -17.72
N GLU A 43 0.33 11.90 -16.64
CA GLU A 43 -0.60 10.83 -16.27
C GLU A 43 -2.04 11.38 -16.19
N ARG A 44 -3.02 10.55 -16.52
CA ARG A 44 -4.45 10.84 -16.32
C ARG A 44 -5.00 10.11 -15.12
N TYR A 45 -5.82 10.82 -14.34
CA TYR A 45 -6.66 10.22 -13.32
C TYR A 45 -7.73 9.35 -13.97
N LYS A 46 -7.99 8.18 -13.38
CA LYS A 46 -9.04 7.28 -13.87
C LYS A 46 -10.06 6.84 -12.82
N ILE A 47 -9.58 6.37 -11.67
CA ILE A 47 -10.41 5.80 -10.60
C ILE A 47 -9.70 5.99 -9.26
N LEU A 48 -10.44 6.02 -8.16
CA LEU A 48 -9.87 5.98 -6.81
C LEU A 48 -9.35 4.56 -6.47
N CYS A 49 -8.10 4.48 -6.03
CA CYS A 49 -7.50 3.29 -5.42
C CYS A 49 -7.88 3.15 -3.94
N MET A 50 -7.63 1.96 -3.38
CA MET A 50 -7.65 1.75 -1.93
C MET A 50 -6.70 2.73 -1.22
N ASN A 51 -7.07 3.18 -0.03
CA ASN A 51 -6.37 4.20 0.78
C ASN A 51 -6.45 5.64 0.25
N LYS A 52 -7.56 6.01 -0.42
CA LYS A 52 -7.80 7.39 -0.92
C LYS A 52 -6.70 7.89 -1.87
N GLN A 53 -6.08 6.97 -2.61
CA GLN A 53 -5.11 7.30 -3.65
C GLN A 53 -5.79 7.35 -5.01
N ASN A 54 -5.17 8.02 -5.96
CA ASN A 54 -5.62 8.15 -7.33
C ASN A 54 -4.96 7.07 -8.19
N CYS A 55 -5.74 6.36 -9.00
CA CYS A 55 -5.21 5.54 -10.07
C CYS A 55 -4.81 6.45 -11.23
N CYS A 56 -3.51 6.48 -11.52
CA CYS A 56 -2.89 7.34 -12.52
C CYS A 56 -2.33 6.48 -13.65
N ILE A 57 -2.71 6.78 -14.89
CA ILE A 57 -2.35 6.01 -16.08
C ILE A 57 -1.53 6.92 -17.00
N PRO A 58 -0.42 6.46 -17.61
CA PRO A 58 0.29 7.23 -18.63
C PRO A 58 -0.66 7.63 -19.78
N ILE A 59 -0.48 8.85 -20.29
CA ILE A 59 -1.23 9.37 -21.45
C ILE A 59 -0.79 8.65 -22.73
#